data_AF-A0A349BXD0-F1
#
_entry.id   AF-A0A349BXD0-F1
#
_cell.length_a   1.000
_cell.length_b   1.000
_cell.length_c   1.000
_cell.angle_alpha   90.00
_cell.angle_beta   90.00
_cell.angle_gamma   90.00
#
_symmetry.space_group_name_H-M   'P 1'
#
loop_
_entity.id
_entity.type
_entity.pdbx_description
1 polymer ?
#
loop_
_entity_poly.entity_id
_entity_poly.type
_entity_poly.pdbx_seq_one_letter_code
_entity_poly.pdbx_strand_id
1 'polypeptide(L)' 'MNMMEKVPVREQDPKVRATNFEEVCLGYNKEEAEKEALRCLNCKNPRCVEGCPVSINIPGFIT' A
#
# COMPACT_ATOMS: atom_id res chain seq x y z
N MET A 1 -10.59 -4.75 13.73
CA MET A 1 -9.57 -4.22 12.81
C MET A 1 -9.65 -2.71 12.87
N ASN A 2 -8.58 -2.02 13.25
CA ASN A 2 -8.58 -0.56 13.28
C ASN A 2 -8.43 -0.05 11.85
N MET A 3 -9.48 0.55 11.28
CA MET A 3 -9.49 1.00 9.89
C MET A 3 -8.48 2.13 9.62
N MET A 4 -8.05 2.83 10.67
CA MET A 4 -7.09 3.93 10.57
C MET A 4 -5.62 3.45 10.59
N GLU A 5 -5.37 2.21 11.02
CA GLU A 5 -4.04 1.62 11.03
C GLU A 5 -3.74 0.92 9.70
N LYS A 6 -2.61 1.28 9.09
CA LYS A 6 -2.13 0.62 7.86
C LYS A 6 -1.56 -0.75 8.16
N VAL A 7 -1.70 -1.69 7.22
CA VAL A 7 -0.91 -2.92 7.25
C VAL A 7 0.58 -2.50 7.15
N PRO A 8 1.46 -2.95 8.05
CA PRO A 8 2.86 -2.59 7.96
C PRO A 8 3.51 -3.27 6.75
N VAL A 9 4.26 -2.50 5.95
CA VAL A 9 5.06 -3.04 4.84
C VAL A 9 6.32 -3.67 5.42
N ARG A 10 6.76 -4.79 4.84
CA ARG A 10 8.01 -5.44 5.23
C ARG A 10 9.19 -4.62 4.70
N GLU A 11 10.13 -4.32 5.59
CA GLU A 11 11.36 -3.60 5.25
C GLU A 11 12.59 -4.41 5.66
N GLN A 12 13.71 -4.19 4.97
CA GLN A 12 15.00 -4.71 5.42
C GLN A 12 15.40 -4.11 6.78
N ASP A 13 16.11 -4.91 7.59
CA ASP A 13 16.69 -4.44 8.84
C ASP A 13 17.64 -3.24 8.61
N PRO A 14 17.56 -2.17 9.41
CA PRO A 14 18.38 -0.97 9.23
C PRO A 14 19.89 -1.22 9.17
N LYS A 15 20.41 -2.19 9.94
CA LYS A 15 21.85 -2.50 9.95
C LYS A 15 22.28 -3.26 8.70
N VAL A 16 21.38 -4.04 8.11
CA VAL A 16 21.63 -4.79 6.88
C VAL A 16 21.54 -3.86 5.67
N ARG A 17 20.47 -3.07 5.55
CA ARG A 17 20.28 -2.15 4.40
C ARG A 17 21.33 -1.03 4.32
N ALA A 18 22.01 -0.73 5.44
CA ALA A 18 23.11 0.23 5.46
C ALA A 18 24.38 -0.28 4.77
N THR A 19 24.47 -1.59 4.46
CA THR A 19 25.68 -2.22 3.92
C THR A 19 25.50 -2.78 2.51
N ASN A 20 24.32 -2.62 1.91
CA ASN A 20 23.99 -3.13 0.58
C ASN A 20 23.18 -2.11 -0.25
N PHE A 21 22.94 -2.44 -1.51
CA PHE A 21 22.13 -1.64 -2.45
C PHE A 21 20.84 -2.37 -2.87
N GLU A 22 20.43 -3.38 -2.11
CA GLU A 22 19.20 -4.12 -2.35
C GLU A 22 17.97 -3.30 -1.93
N GLU A 23 16.80 -3.68 -2.42
CA GLU A 23 15.56 -2.95 -2.16
C GLU A 23 15.18 -2.97 -0.68
N VAL A 24 14.96 -1.80 -0.10
CA VAL A 24 14.60 -1.66 1.32
C VAL A 24 13.16 -2.08 1.58
N CYS A 25 12.22 -1.62 0.75
CA CYS A 25 10.80 -1.88 0.88
C CYS A 25 10.44 -3.19 0.16
N LEU A 26 10.34 -4.28 0.91
CA LEU A 26 10.10 -5.63 0.35
C LEU A 26 8.65 -5.88 -0.07
N GLY A 27 7.80 -4.85 0.04
CA GLY A 27 6.39 -4.88 -0.34
C GLY A 27 5.54 -5.82 0.51
N TYR A 28 4.27 -5.90 0.13
CA TYR A 28 3.34 -6.84 0.74
C TYR A 28 3.44 -8.22 0.11
N ASN A 29 3.24 -9.25 0.93
CA ASN A 29 2.82 -10.54 0.41
C ASN A 29 1.32 -10.49 0.03
N LYS A 30 0.81 -11.59 -0.56
CA LYS A 30 -0.58 -11.66 -1.01
C LYS A 30 -1.60 -11.37 0.10
N GLU A 31 -1.43 -11.97 1.28
CA GLU A 31 -2.36 -11.84 2.40
C GLU A 31 -2.34 -10.42 2.99
N GLU A 32 -1.15 -9.81 3.10
CA GLU A 32 -0.99 -8.43 3.54
C GLU A 32 -1.62 -7.44 2.55
N ALA A 33 -1.45 -7.68 1.25
CA ALA A 33 -2.02 -6.85 0.19
C ALA A 33 -3.55 -6.91 0.18
N GLU A 34 -4.13 -8.12 0.29
CA GLU A 34 -5.58 -8.31 0.41
C GLU A 34 -6.12 -7.61 1.67
N LYS A 35 -5.42 -7.72 2.80
CA LYS A 35 -5.80 -7.06 4.05
C LYS A 35 -5.78 -5.53 3.95
N GLU A 36 -4.79 -4.96 3.27
CA GLU A 36 -4.73 -3.50 3.04
C GLU A 36 -5.80 -3.06 2.02
N ALA A 37 -6.06 -3.85 0.99
CA ALA A 37 -7.09 -3.58 -0.02
C ALA A 37 -8.49 -3.47 0.60
N LEU A 38 -8.81 -4.33 1.58
CA LEU A 38 -10.06 -4.30 2.34
C LEU A 38 -10.29 -3.00 3.13
N ARG A 39 -9.28 -2.14 3.27
CA ARG A 39 -9.43 -0.83 3.92
C ARG A 39 -9.96 0.26 3.00
N CYS A 40 -9.98 0.02 1.69
CA CYS A 40 -10.60 0.95 0.75
C CYS A 40 -12.11 1.03 1.00
N LEU A 41 -12.63 2.25 1.18
CA LEU A 41 -14.05 2.47 1.49
C LEU A 41 -14.96 2.50 0.25
N ASN A 42 -14.41 2.31 -0.95
CA ASN A 42 -15.14 2.48 -2.22
C ASN A 42 -15.90 3.82 -2.27
N CYS A 43 -15.17 4.90 -2.00
CA CYS A 43 -15.71 6.25 -1.93
C CYS A 43 -16.47 6.62 -3.21
N LYS A 44 -17.73 7.08 -3.07
CA LYS A 44 -18.54 7.59 -4.19
C LYS A 44 -17.84 8.70 -4.98
N ASN A 45 -17.14 9.59 -4.28
CA ASN A 45 -16.32 10.65 -4.87
C ASN A 45 -14.84 10.33 -4.55
N PRO A 46 -14.14 9.57 -5.40
CA PRO A 46 -12.81 9.05 -5.09
C PRO A 46 -11.73 10.13 -5.27
N ARG A 47 -11.43 10.87 -4.19
CA ARG A 47 -10.36 11.90 -4.18
C ARG A 47 -8.98 11.35 -4.53
N CYS A 48 -8.74 10.05 -4.33
CA CYS A 48 -7.50 9.40 -4.74
C CYS A 48 -7.30 9.41 -6.27
N VAL A 49 -8.37 9.30 -7.05
CA VAL A 49 -8.33 9.33 -8.52
C VAL A 49 -8.00 10.75 -8.99
N GLU A 50 -8.66 11.76 -8.43
CA GLU A 50 -8.40 13.18 -8.72
C GLU A 50 -6.96 13.60 -8.34
N GLY A 51 -6.43 13.06 -7.24
CA GLY A 51 -5.07 13.32 -6.79
C GLY A 51 -3.97 12.63 -7.61
N CYS A 52 -4.34 11.68 -8.49
CA CYS A 52 -3.40 11.00 -9.35
C CYS A 52 -3.16 11.82 -10.63
N PRO A 53 -1.91 12.23 -10.96
CA PRO A 53 -1.63 13.04 -12.17
C PRO A 53 -2.03 12.39 -13.49
N VAL A 54 -2.22 11.07 -13.48
CA VAL A 54 -2.61 10.27 -14.65
C VAL A 54 -3.96 9.58 -14.46
N SER A 55 -4.74 9.99 -13.45
CA SER A 55 -6.15 9.59 -13.25
C SER A 55 -6.40 8.08 -13.22
N ILE A 56 -5.52 7.31 -12.56
CA ILE A 56 -5.70 5.86 -12.40
C ILE A 56 -7.02 5.59 -11.67
N ASN A 57 -7.79 4.60 -12.15
CA ASN A 57 -8.95 4.09 -11.44
C ASN A 57 -8.54 3.27 -10.21
N ILE A 58 -8.11 3.97 -9.15
CA ILE A 58 -7.55 3.37 -7.93
C ILE A 58 -8.55 2.43 -7.24
N PRO A 59 -9.82 2.82 -6.99
CA PRO A 59 -10.78 1.90 -6.41
C PRO A 59 -10.97 0.64 -7.28
N GLY A 60 -10.99 0.79 -8.61
CA GLY A 60 -11.31 -0.30 -9.52
C GLY A 60 -10.25 -1.41 -9.64
N PHE A 61 -8.99 -1.18 -9.25
CA PHE A 61 -8.00 -2.27 -9.19
C PHE A 61 -7.75 -2.79 -7.77
N ILE A 62 -8.17 -2.03 -6.74
CA ILE A 62 -8.04 -2.47 -5.34
C ILE A 62 -9.11 -3.50 -4.98
N THR A 63 -10.32 -3.39 -5.54
CA THR A 63 -11.46 -4.28 -5.28
C THR A 63 -11.69 -5.36 -6.32
#